data_AF-B4J035-F1
#
_entry.id   AF-B4J035-F1
#
_cell.length_a   1.000
_cell.length_b   1.000
_cell.length_c   1.000
_cell.angle_alpha   90.00
_cell.angle_beta   90.00
_cell.angle_gamma   90.00
#
_symmetry.space_group_name_H-M   'P 1'
#
loop_
_entity.id
_entity.type
_entity.pdbx_description
1 polymer ?
#
loop_
_entity_poly.entity_id
_entity_poly.type
_entity_poly.pdbx_seq_one_letter_code
_entity_poly.pdbx_strand_id
1 'polypeptide(L)'
;MSKLVLLLAICCLCLLQVQSQPKPNTCDALLQQCLSHQPTRGTTDDLTDYFNLGCRRRLRNWNNFTRCQLENAACELSLNRCLALECENAVRVRRA
;
A
#
# COMPACT_ATOMS: atom_id res chain seq x y z
N MET A 1 -12.45 -45.86 8.43
CA MET A 1 -11.97 -45.52 7.08
C MET A 1 -12.20 -44.04 6.73
N SER A 2 -13.44 -43.51 6.72
CA SER A 2 -13.73 -42.11 6.32
C SER A 2 -13.03 -41.02 7.15
N LYS A 3 -12.87 -41.20 8.46
CA LYS A 3 -12.23 -40.20 9.35
C LYS A 3 -10.74 -39.98 9.07
N LEU A 4 -10.02 -41.05 8.66
CA LEU A 4 -8.60 -40.98 8.32
C LEU A 4 -8.37 -40.25 6.99
N VAL A 5 -9.26 -40.46 6.02
CA VAL A 5 -9.24 -39.76 4.72
C VAL A 5 -9.49 -38.26 4.93
N LEU A 6 -10.42 -37.89 5.80
CA LEU A 6 -10.69 -36.49 6.13
C LEU A 6 -9.48 -35.79 6.76
N LEU A 7 -8.82 -36.46 7.71
CA LEU A 7 -7.63 -35.97 8.39
C LEU A 7 -6.46 -35.77 7.40
N LEU A 8 -6.30 -36.70 6.47
CA LEU A 8 -5.27 -36.63 5.44
C LEU A 8 -5.55 -35.50 4.43
N ALA A 9 -6.80 -35.29 4.06
CA ALA A 9 -7.21 -34.18 3.20
C ALA A 9 -6.98 -32.81 3.86
N ILE A 10 -7.31 -32.67 5.15
CA ILE A 10 -7.03 -31.44 5.91
C ILE A 10 -5.53 -31.22 6.02
N CYS A 11 -4.75 -32.27 6.30
CA CYS A 11 -3.29 -32.18 6.37
C CYS A 11 -2.70 -31.75 5.02
N CYS A 12 -3.17 -32.30 3.89
CA CYS A 12 -2.75 -31.87 2.56
C CYS A 12 -3.11 -30.41 2.28
N LEU A 13 -4.30 -29.93 2.66
CA LEU A 13 -4.69 -28.52 2.52
C LEU A 13 -3.84 -27.59 3.39
N CYS A 14 -3.45 -28.03 4.59
CA CYS A 14 -2.54 -27.28 5.46
C CYS A 14 -1.10 -27.28 4.93
N LEU A 15 -0.64 -28.34 4.25
CA LEU A 15 0.67 -28.40 3.63
C LEU A 15 0.74 -27.61 2.31
N LEU A 16 -0.41 -27.38 1.67
CA LEU A 16 -0.57 -26.46 0.55
C LEU A 16 -0.54 -24.99 0.99
N GLN A 17 0.08 -24.64 2.13
CA GLN A 17 0.35 -23.24 2.45
C GLN A 17 1.00 -22.61 1.23
N VAL A 18 0.19 -21.78 0.58
CA VAL A 18 0.49 -21.10 -0.67
C VAL A 18 1.85 -20.47 -0.47
N GLN A 19 2.84 -20.94 -1.24
CA GLN A 19 4.06 -20.18 -1.47
C GLN A 19 3.59 -18.84 -2.01
N SER A 20 3.42 -17.86 -1.12
CA SER A 20 3.28 -16.47 -1.52
C SER A 20 4.60 -16.18 -2.20
N GLN A 21 4.60 -16.25 -3.53
CA GLN A 21 5.67 -15.72 -4.36
C GLN A 21 6.10 -14.40 -3.72
N PRO A 22 7.41 -14.11 -3.56
CA PRO A 22 7.83 -12.82 -3.03
C PRO A 22 7.09 -11.78 -3.86
N LYS A 23 6.14 -11.08 -3.24
CA LYS A 23 5.31 -10.11 -3.97
C LYS A 23 6.33 -9.23 -4.67
N PRO A 24 6.32 -9.11 -6.01
CA PRO A 24 7.10 -8.06 -6.65
C PRO A 24 6.79 -6.80 -5.87
N ASN A 25 7.78 -5.94 -5.64
CA ASN A 25 7.59 -4.72 -4.85
C ASN A 25 6.68 -3.77 -5.66
N THR A 26 5.39 -4.11 -5.75
CA THR A 26 4.42 -3.58 -6.71
C THR A 26 4.23 -2.10 -6.47
N CYS A 27 4.26 -1.69 -5.20
CA CYS A 27 4.21 -0.29 -4.80
C CYS A 27 5.47 0.46 -5.25
N ASP A 28 6.66 -0.14 -5.18
CA ASP A 28 7.89 0.48 -5.69
C ASP A 28 7.85 0.61 -7.21
N ALA A 29 7.39 -0.42 -7.92
CA ALA A 29 7.24 -0.38 -9.37
C ALA A 29 6.26 0.74 -9.78
N LEU A 30 5.13 0.85 -9.07
CA LEU A 30 4.15 1.92 -9.26
C LEU A 30 4.74 3.30 -8.95
N LEU A 31 5.53 3.43 -7.88
CA LEU A 31 6.24 4.66 -7.54
C LEU A 31 7.21 5.07 -8.64
N GLN A 32 8.05 4.16 -9.13
CA GLN A 32 9.00 4.44 -10.21
C GLN A 32 8.27 4.84 -11.49
N GLN A 33 7.17 4.16 -11.80
CA GLN A 33 6.34 4.52 -12.95
C GLN A 33 5.75 5.92 -12.80
N CYS A 34 5.19 6.27 -11.63
CA CYS A 34 4.66 7.61 -11.38
C CYS A 34 5.76 8.68 -11.49
N LEU A 35 6.93 8.43 -10.89
CA LEU A 35 8.07 9.34 -10.93
C LEU A 35 8.55 9.61 -12.36
N SER A 36 8.51 8.60 -13.25
CA SER A 36 8.88 8.78 -14.66
C SER A 36 7.96 9.75 -15.41
N HIS A 37 6.71 9.92 -14.95
CA HIS A 37 5.73 10.85 -15.51
C HIS A 37 5.61 12.16 -14.70
N GLN A 38 6.30 12.29 -13.57
CA GLN A 38 6.25 13.49 -12.73
C GLN A 38 6.72 14.76 -13.45
N PRO A 39 7.75 14.75 -14.32
CA PRO A 39 8.19 15.96 -15.04
C PRO A 39 7.12 16.57 -15.93
N THR A 40 6.23 15.74 -16.50
CA THR A 40 5.17 16.20 -17.41
C THR A 40 3.83 16.43 -16.72
N ARG A 41 3.53 15.65 -15.68
CA ARG A 41 2.23 15.70 -14.98
C ARG A 41 2.28 16.48 -13.65
N GLY A 42 3.40 17.07 -13.29
CA GLY A 42 3.58 17.80 -12.03
C GLY A 42 3.68 16.91 -10.79
N THR A 43 3.94 17.55 -9.65
CA THR A 43 4.17 16.91 -8.35
C THR A 43 2.92 16.80 -7.48
N THR A 44 1.83 17.49 -7.82
CA THR A 44 0.55 17.47 -7.10
C THR A 44 -0.61 17.41 -8.10
N ASP A 45 -1.79 17.08 -7.59
CA ASP A 45 -3.09 17.12 -8.27
C ASP A 45 -4.20 17.45 -7.26
N ASP A 46 -5.43 17.61 -7.71
CA ASP A 46 -6.58 17.99 -6.86
C ASP A 46 -6.78 17.02 -5.69
N LEU A 47 -6.54 15.72 -5.89
CA LEU A 47 -6.68 14.70 -4.85
C LEU A 47 -5.57 14.84 -3.80
N THR A 48 -4.34 15.04 -4.25
CA THR A 48 -3.18 15.23 -3.39
C THR A 48 -3.31 16.52 -2.58
N ASP A 49 -3.79 17.59 -3.20
CA ASP A 49 -3.98 18.88 -2.54
C ASP A 49 -5.12 18.83 -1.53
N TYR A 50 -6.25 18.20 -1.87
CA TYR A 50 -7.35 17.98 -0.94
C TYR A 50 -6.93 17.13 0.26
N PHE A 51 -6.21 16.03 0.02
CA PHE A 51 -5.71 15.16 1.09
C PHE A 51 -4.75 15.92 2.01
N ASN A 52 -3.78 16.65 1.45
CA ASN A 52 -2.85 17.47 2.21
C ASN A 52 -3.56 18.54 3.02
N LEU A 53 -4.55 19.23 2.44
CA LEU A 53 -5.34 20.25 3.14
C LEU A 53 -6.07 19.66 4.35
N GLY A 54 -6.70 18.49 4.18
CA GLY A 54 -7.37 17.77 5.26
C GLY A 54 -6.39 17.41 6.38
N CYS A 55 -5.23 16.87 6.03
CA CYS A 55 -4.25 16.43 7.01
C CYS A 55 -3.52 17.58 7.72
N ARG A 56 -3.27 18.72 7.07
CA ARG A 56 -2.73 19.93 7.73
C ARG A 56 -3.61 20.43 8.87
N ARG A 57 -4.94 20.30 8.73
CA ARG A 57 -5.89 20.71 9.77
C ARG A 57 -5.86 19.80 11.00
N ARG A 58 -5.50 18.52 10.80
CA ARG A 58 -5.51 17.48 11.83
C ARG A 58 -4.14 17.30 12.51
N LEU A 59 -3.06 17.37 11.74
CA LEU A 59 -1.70 17.13 12.20
C LEU A 59 -0.86 18.40 12.06
N ARG A 60 -0.43 18.99 13.19
CA ARG A 60 0.31 20.26 13.21
C ARG A 60 1.63 20.25 12.43
N ASN A 61 2.33 19.12 12.40
CA ASN A 61 3.63 18.97 11.73
C ASN A 61 3.49 18.25 10.38
N TRP A 62 2.41 18.53 9.64
CA TRP A 62 2.17 17.90 8.35
C TRP A 62 3.11 18.43 7.27
N ASN A 63 3.94 17.55 6.71
CA ASN A 63 4.63 17.81 5.46
C ASN A 63 3.76 17.32 4.30
N ASN A 64 3.68 18.09 3.22
CA ASN A 64 2.85 17.71 2.08
C ASN A 64 3.38 16.45 1.39
N PHE A 65 2.46 15.55 1.04
CA PHE A 65 2.74 14.48 0.07
C PHE A 65 2.77 15.06 -1.34
N THR A 66 3.67 14.55 -2.18
CA THR A 66 3.52 14.62 -3.64
C THR A 66 2.51 13.58 -4.11
N ARG A 67 2.03 13.69 -5.36
CA ARG A 67 1.14 12.72 -5.97
C ARG A 67 1.72 11.31 -5.91
N CYS A 68 2.97 11.13 -6.36
CA CYS A 68 3.60 9.81 -6.38
C CYS A 68 3.84 9.25 -4.97
N GLN A 69 4.15 10.10 -3.99
CA GLN A 69 4.25 9.66 -2.60
C GLN A 69 2.89 9.21 -2.05
N LEU A 70 1.81 9.91 -2.40
CA LEU A 70 0.46 9.58 -1.94
C LEU A 70 -0.05 8.29 -2.58
N GLU A 71 0.15 8.12 -3.89
CA GLU A 71 -0.15 6.87 -4.61
C GLU A 71 0.61 5.67 -4.02
N ASN A 72 1.91 5.84 -3.73
CA ASN A 72 2.71 4.80 -3.10
C ASN A 72 2.20 4.48 -1.68
N ALA A 73 1.89 5.50 -0.88
CA ALA A 73 1.33 5.30 0.45
C ALA A 73 -0.02 4.55 0.41
N ALA A 74 -0.89 4.88 -0.55
CA ALA A 74 -2.16 4.18 -0.75
C ALA A 74 -1.95 2.70 -1.10
N CYS A 75 -0.99 2.40 -1.98
CA CYS A 75 -0.61 1.04 -2.35
C CYS A 75 -0.09 0.25 -1.13
N GLU A 76 0.87 0.81 -0.38
CA GLU A 76 1.46 0.16 0.79
C GLU A 76 0.42 -0.15 1.87
N LEU A 77 -0.45 0.82 2.15
CA LEU A 77 -1.49 0.65 3.14
C LEU A 77 -2.52 -0.39 2.71
N SER A 78 -2.91 -0.42 1.44
CA SER A 78 -3.93 -1.35 0.94
C SER A 78 -3.40 -2.77 0.74
N LEU A 79 -2.24 -2.93 0.10
CA LEU A 79 -1.76 -4.24 -0.36
C LEU A 79 -0.83 -4.94 0.64
N ASN A 80 -0.15 -4.17 1.50
CA ASN A 80 0.86 -4.71 2.41
C ASN A 80 0.46 -4.60 3.89
N ARG A 81 -0.27 -3.54 4.28
CA ARG A 81 -0.66 -3.33 5.69
C ARG A 81 -2.14 -3.57 5.98
N CYS A 82 -2.99 -3.67 4.95
CA CYS A 82 -4.44 -3.77 5.08
C CYS A 82 -5.04 -2.66 5.98
N LEU A 83 -4.55 -1.43 5.83
CA LEU A 83 -4.97 -0.25 6.56
C LEU A 83 -5.60 0.78 5.62
N ALA A 84 -6.49 1.63 6.15
CA ALA A 84 -7.07 2.73 5.41
C ALA A 84 -6.06 3.87 5.17
N LEU A 85 -6.24 4.60 4.07
CA LEU A 85 -5.47 5.81 3.77
C LEU A 85 -5.95 6.98 4.64
N GLU A 86 -5.38 7.08 5.84
CA GLU A 86 -5.60 8.16 6.80
C GLU A 86 -4.30 8.93 7.02
N CYS A 87 -4.39 10.18 7.50
CA CYS A 87 -3.23 11.05 7.71
C CYS A 87 -2.13 10.37 8.56
N GLU A 88 -2.51 9.75 9.67
CA GLU A 88 -1.63 9.06 10.61
C GLU A 88 -1.01 7.79 9.98
N ASN A 89 -1.75 7.09 9.12
CA ASN A 89 -1.26 5.91 8.42
C ASN A 89 -0.28 6.30 7.31
N ALA A 90 -0.63 7.34 6.54
CA ALA A 90 0.16 7.84 5.43
C ALA A 90 1.55 8.28 5.89
N VAL A 91 1.66 9.08 6.96
CA VAL A 91 2.99 9.52 7.48
C VAL A 91 3.86 8.33 7.86
N ARG A 92 3.28 7.25 8.42
CA ARG A 92 4.02 6.05 8.84
C ARG A 92 4.59 5.22 7.70
N VAL A 93 4.06 5.37 6.48
CA VAL A 93 4.55 4.66 5.28
C VAL A 93 5.29 5.58 4.32
N ARG A 94 5.40 6.88 4.64
CA ARG A 94 6.09 7.85 3.79
C ARG A 94 7.54 7.41 3.60
N ARG A 95 7.91 7.18 2.34
CA ARG A 95 9.31 7.00 1.94
C ARG A 95 9.90 8.36 1.58
N ALA A 96 11.17 8.55 1.91
CA ALA A 96 11.94 9.75 1.60
C ALA A 96 12.09 9.93 0.09
#